data_AF-A0A1D6HRU1-F1
#
_entry.id   AF-A0A1D6HRU1-F1
#
_cell.length_a   1.000
_cell.length_b   1.000
_cell.length_c   1.000
_cell.angle_alpha   90.00
_cell.angle_beta   90.00
_cell.angle_gamma   90.00
#
_symmetry.space_group_name_H-M   'P 1'
#
loop_
_entity.id
_entity.type
_entity.pdbx_description
1 polymer ?
#
loop_
_entity_poly.entity_id
_entity_poly.type
_entity_poly.pdbx_seq_one_letter_code
_entity_poly.pdbx_strand_id
1 'polypeptide(L)'
;MPAYFRFLALLAFKIFSAEQVDVAVLEVGLGGKFDATNVVKAPVVCGISSLGYDHMEILGDQILFLVINLVSINGLILLAKLG
;
A
#
# COMPACT_ATOMS: atom_id res chain seq x y z
N MET A 1 5.97 3.41 -10.60
CA MET A 1 5.45 2.04 -10.40
C MET A 1 5.21 1.37 -11.75
N PRO A 2 5.70 0.14 -11.99
CA PRO A 2 5.46 -0.59 -13.23
C PRO A 2 3.97 -0.90 -13.46
N ALA A 3 3.54 -0.92 -14.73
CA ALA A 3 2.15 -1.24 -15.09
C ALA A 3 1.70 -2.63 -14.61
N TYR A 4 2.64 -3.57 -14.55
CA TYR A 4 2.39 -4.94 -14.08
C TYR A 4 1.90 -4.99 -12.63
N PHE A 5 2.49 -4.23 -11.72
CA PHE A 5 2.05 -4.23 -10.32
C PHE A 5 0.63 -3.67 -10.18
N ARG A 6 0.28 -2.63 -10.95
CA ARG A 6 -1.08 -2.08 -10.97
C ARG A 6 -2.10 -3.12 -11.43
N PHE A 7 -1.73 -3.91 -12.45
CA PHE A 7 -2.57 -5.01 -12.91
C PHE A 7 -2.77 -6.08 -11.82
N LEU A 8 -1.70 -6.49 -11.13
CA LEU A 8 -1.80 -7.46 -10.04
C LEU A 8 -2.66 -6.95 -8.87
N ALA A 9 -2.52 -5.68 -8.48
CA ALA A 9 -3.35 -5.07 -7.45
C ALA A 9 -4.84 -5.13 -7.82
N LEU A 10 -5.19 -4.75 -9.06
CA LEU A 10 -6.57 -4.84 -9.56
C LEU A 10 -7.09 -6.28 -9.59
N LEU A 11 -6.26 -7.24 -10.01
CA LEU A 11 -6.61 -8.66 -10.00
C LEU A 11 -6.88 -9.15 -8.57
N ALA A 12 -6.05 -8.78 -7.60
CA ALA A 12 -6.25 -9.12 -6.19
C ALA A 12 -7.58 -8.57 -5.67
N PHE A 13 -7.89 -7.30 -5.91
CA PHE A 13 -9.18 -6.71 -5.54
C PHE A 13 -10.37 -7.45 -6.17
N LYS A 14 -10.25 -7.85 -7.45
CA LYS A 14 -11.30 -8.61 -8.13
C LYS A 14 -11.51 -9.98 -7.50
N ILE A 15 -10.44 -10.68 -7.12
CA ILE A 15 -10.50 -11.97 -6.44
C ILE A 15 -11.12 -11.82 -5.05
N PHE A 16 -10.66 -10.87 -4.23
CA PHE A 16 -11.21 -10.63 -2.90
C PHE A 16 -12.71 -10.32 -2.92
N SER A 17 -13.16 -9.56 -3.92
CA SER A 17 -14.58 -9.28 -4.14
C SER A 17 -15.36 -10.52 -4.60
N ALA A 18 -14.77 -11.38 -5.44
CA ALA A 18 -15.42 -12.60 -5.93
C ALA A 18 -15.54 -13.67 -4.83
N GLU A 19 -14.51 -13.81 -3.99
CA GLU A 19 -14.46 -14.73 -2.86
C GLU A 19 -15.20 -14.22 -1.61
N GLN A 20 -15.75 -12.99 -1.67
CA GLN A 20 -16.50 -12.36 -0.57
C GLN A 20 -15.73 -12.33 0.76
N VAL A 21 -14.44 -11.99 0.71
CA VAL A 21 -13.61 -11.97 1.92
C VAL A 21 -14.08 -10.86 2.87
N ASP A 22 -14.17 -11.16 4.17
CA ASP A 22 -14.55 -10.15 5.16
C ASP A 22 -13.46 -9.07 5.33
N VAL A 23 -12.20 -9.49 5.27
CA VAL A 23 -11.03 -8.64 5.50
C VAL A 23 -9.94 -8.96 4.49
N ALA A 24 -9.41 -7.93 3.81
CA ALA A 24 -8.24 -8.03 2.95
C ALA A 24 -7.03 -7.36 3.62
N VAL A 25 -5.88 -8.04 3.61
CA VAL A 25 -4.59 -7.50 4.06
C VAL A 25 -3.78 -7.12 2.83
N LEU A 26 -3.54 -5.83 2.63
CA LEU A 26 -2.82 -5.32 1.46
C LEU A 26 -1.44 -4.80 1.86
N GLU A 27 -0.40 -5.39 1.30
CA GLU A 27 0.96 -4.89 1.42
C GLU A 27 1.22 -3.82 0.35
N VAL A 28 1.79 -2.69 0.76
CA VAL A 28 2.21 -1.61 -0.14
C VAL A 28 3.46 -2.05 -0.90
N GLY A 29 3.44 -1.91 -2.23
CA GLY A 29 4.56 -2.35 -3.08
C GLY A 29 5.78 -1.44 -3.00
N LEU A 30 5.61 -0.12 -3.13
CA LEU A 30 6.72 0.82 -2.98
C LEU A 30 6.26 2.19 -2.49
N GLY A 31 6.88 2.65 -1.40
CA GLY A 31 6.55 3.93 -0.79
C GLY A 31 5.14 3.88 -0.23
N GLY A 32 4.19 4.57 -0.85
CA GLY A 32 2.82 4.52 -0.36
C GLY A 32 1.85 5.46 -1.05
N LYS A 33 2.14 6.76 -1.02
CA LYS A 33 1.25 7.80 -1.58
C LYS A 33 0.74 7.50 -3.00
N PHE A 34 1.61 6.97 -3.85
CA PHE A 34 1.33 6.67 -5.26
C PHE A 34 1.29 5.16 -5.57
N ASP A 35 1.21 4.33 -4.54
CA ASP A 35 1.11 2.89 -4.67
C ASP A 35 -0.28 2.47 -5.19
N ALA A 36 -0.35 1.37 -5.94
CA ALA A 36 -1.61 0.86 -6.48
C ALA A 36 -2.61 0.42 -5.40
N THR A 37 -2.12 0.08 -4.20
CA THR A 37 -2.95 -0.31 -3.06
C THR A 37 -3.56 0.87 -2.30
N ASN A 38 -3.04 2.09 -2.51
CA ASN A 38 -3.52 3.33 -1.86
C ASN A 38 -4.85 3.87 -2.46
N VAL A 39 -5.66 2.99 -3.04
CA VAL A 39 -7.03 3.27 -3.50
C VAL A 39 -8.06 3.10 -2.39
N VAL A 40 -7.70 2.41 -1.30
CA VAL A 40 -8.57 2.21 -0.13
C VAL A 40 -8.52 3.45 0.76
N LYS A 41 -9.57 4.27 0.71
CA LYS A 41 -9.62 5.58 1.40
C LYS A 41 -9.71 5.48 2.92
N ALA A 42 -10.41 4.48 3.44
CA ALA A 42 -10.73 4.34 4.86
C ALA A 42 -10.46 2.90 5.32
N PRO A 43 -9.19 2.52 5.48
CA PRO A 43 -8.86 1.22 6.05
C PRO A 43 -9.19 1.15 7.53
N VAL A 44 -9.46 -0.06 8.01
CA VAL A 44 -9.78 -0.33 9.41
C VAL A 44 -8.57 -0.06 10.30
N VAL A 45 -7.41 -0.50 9.86
CA VAL A 45 -6.14 -0.27 10.56
C VAL A 45 -5.02 -0.30 9.55
N CYS A 46 -3.93 0.32 9.95
CA CYS A 46 -2.76 0.46 9.15
C CYS A 46 -1.50 0.40 10.02
N GLY A 47 -0.50 -0.33 9.54
CA GLY A 47 0.78 -0.49 10.22
C GLY A 47 1.94 -0.03 9.34
N ILE A 48 3.00 0.48 9.95
CA ILE A 48 4.29 0.71 9.31
C ILE A 48 5.27 -0.28 9.95
N SER A 49 5.97 -1.06 9.13
CA SER A 49 6.99 -2.00 9.62
C SER A 49 8.33 -1.27 9.87
N SER A 50 9.45 -1.97 9.82
CA SER A 50 10.77 -1.37 9.96
C SER A 50 11.04 -0.34 8.85
N LEU A 51 11.45 0.86 9.25
CA LEU A 51 11.92 1.90 8.34
C LEU A 51 13.42 1.77 8.13
N GLY A 52 13.84 1.77 6.88
CA GLY A 52 15.24 1.74 6.48
C GLY A 52 15.45 2.53 5.19
N TYR A 53 16.72 2.82 4.89
CA TYR A 53 17.10 3.40 3.60
C TYR A 53 17.02 2.31 2.54
N ASP A 54 15.99 2.39 1.70
CA ASP A 54 15.78 1.49 0.58
C ASP A 54 15.22 2.27 -0.61
N HIS A 55 15.54 1.86 -1.83
CA HIS A 55 15.06 2.46 -3.08
C HIS A 55 15.11 4.00 -3.12
N MET A 56 16.20 4.58 -2.59
CA MET A 56 16.40 6.03 -2.39
C MET A 56 16.25 6.85 -3.67
N GLU A 57 16.64 6.30 -4.82
CA GLU A 57 16.47 6.95 -6.13
C GLU A 57 15.00 7.25 -6.47
N ILE A 58 14.06 6.50 -5.89
CA ILE A 58 12.62 6.64 -6.11
C ILE A 58 11.95 7.31 -4.91
N LEU A 59 12.44 7.06 -3.70
CA LEU A 59 11.84 7.51 -2.44
C LEU A 59 12.49 8.75 -1.82
N GLY A 60 13.58 9.26 -2.41
CA GLY A 60 14.31 10.44 -1.96
C GLY A 60 15.37 10.17 -0.90
N ASP A 61 16.35 11.07 -0.81
CA ASP A 61 17.59 10.82 -0.06
C ASP A 61 17.52 11.18 1.44
N GLN A 62 16.40 11.73 1.89
CA GLN A 62 16.20 12.16 3.26
C GLN A 62 15.19 11.28 3.97
N ILE A 63 15.51 10.84 5.19
CA ILE A 63 14.59 10.06 6.05
C ILE A 63 13.24 10.75 6.21
N LEU A 64 13.22 12.09 6.28
CA LEU A 64 11.98 12.85 6.36
C LEU A 64 11.10 12.65 5.12
N PHE A 65 11.70 12.57 3.93
CA PHE A 65 10.99 12.33 2.69
C PHE A 65 10.46 10.90 2.60
N LEU A 66 11.25 9.92 3.06
CA LEU A 66 10.83 8.52 3.20
C LEU A 66 9.59 8.43 4.12
N VAL A 67 9.67 9.05 5.30
CA VAL A 67 8.57 9.10 6.28
C VAL A 67 7.35 9.81 5.70
N ILE A 68 7.48 10.94 5.00
CA ILE A 68 6.31 11.63 4.40
C ILE A 68 5.63 10.76 3.34
N ASN A 69 6.39 10.03 2.51
CA ASN A 69 5.81 9.13 1.53
C ASN A 69 5.17 7.88 2.18
N LEU A 70 5.71 7.46 3.34
CA LEU A 70 5.22 6.37 4.18
C LEU A 70 4.23 6.80 5.28
N VAL A 71 3.90 8.07 5.42
CA VAL A 71 2.87 8.59 6.34
C VAL A 71 1.70 9.18 5.57
N SER A 72 1.91 9.52 4.29
CA SER A 72 0.81 9.77 3.35
C SER A 72 0.06 8.49 2.95
N ILE A 73 0.54 7.32 3.38
CA ILE A 73 -0.25 6.11 3.44
C ILE A 73 -1.09 6.12 4.69
N ASN A 74 -2.29 5.56 4.57
CA ASN A 74 -2.91 5.07 5.77
C ASN A 74 -2.00 4.00 6.42
N GLY A 75 -1.33 3.07 5.71
CA GLY A 75 -0.20 2.25 6.21
C GLY A 75 0.41 1.31 5.18
N LEU A 76 1.53 0.66 5.55
CA LEU A 76 2.30 -0.33 4.77
C LEU A 76 1.57 -1.67 4.65
N ILE A 77 0.78 -2.01 5.67
CA ILE A 77 -0.19 -3.10 5.68
C ILE A 77 -1.55 -2.47 5.92
N LEU A 78 -2.46 -2.66 4.98
CA LEU A 78 -3.78 -2.07 5.01
C LEU A 78 -4.84 -3.16 5.20
N LEU A 79 -5.58 -3.09 6.31
CA LEU A 79 -6.72 -3.98 6.56
C LEU A 79 -8.00 -3.30 6.07
N ALA A 80 -8.57 -3.82 4.98
CA ALA A 80 -9.83 -3.33 4.43
C ALA A 80 -10.96 -4.31 4.77
N LYS A 81 -12.05 -3.81 5.35
CA LYS A 81 -13.29 -4.58 5.46
C LYS A 81 -14.07 -4.43 4.16
N LEU A 82 -14.41 -5.55 3.51
CA LEU A 82 -15.05 -5.56 2.19
C LEU A 82 -16.56 -5.85 2.24
N GLY A 83 -17.20 -5.55 3.38
CA GLY A 83 -18.64 -5.67 3.60
C GLY A 83 -19.26 -4.41 4.19
#